data_AF-A0A954H9Z4-F1
#
_entry.id   AF-A0A954H9Z4-F1
#
_cell.length_a   1.000
_cell.length_b   1.000
_cell.length_c   1.000
_cell.angle_alpha   90.00
_cell.angle_beta   90.00
_cell.angle_gamma   90.00
#
_symmetry.space_group_name_H-M   'P 1'
#
loop_
_entity.id
_entity.type
_entity.pdbx_description
1 polymer ?
#
loop_
_entity_poly.entity_id
_entity_poly.type
_entity_poly.pdbx_seq_one_letter_code
_entity_poly.pdbx_strand_id
1 'polypeptide(L)'
;MKILFLITFFSLRGISVGSVTLSAEETTLSSQNTLIERQHQLGFIVVTPQGPQDGGDFGPNTPGTNTSGLQEAFDLAKRTTQDVYIVGGNLTHGENQGVVYFLDETLRIPWMQDFRIDGGEYVIQYRPTHGDAITIDSAMSCNYKFGIISSNSDGPVFRIKPASEGPDRFQVFTTTQIHINALVGGGGAWLGGEAFNNELDQRHDWKGIGLLFDGSTGSINDNKFTVMEIVGCDTAMLLKGRCSNNWIDAPFLHLSRTSLQLGTADDHEFVTHNRIRAAMDSQGIAKATGASIFGSGNILELTSAQTSPGRDLVWEAPAQENLVLTSRLNNGITNNALKPTNRVVAAKSAGFTVATPNIPLPGETITNRESTTIEIMITKPGQITSWTLTDTEGESLIFNTTWQAGQSIRLAPGESLTLQYQQKPDWKWRSNL
;
A
#
# COMPACT_ATOMS: atom_id res chain seq x y z
N MET A 1 2.62 8.99 26.38
CA MET A 1 2.21 7.59 26.18
C MET A 1 3.40 6.87 25.57
N LYS A 2 4.15 6.07 26.34
CA LYS A 2 5.33 5.35 25.82
C LYS A 2 4.85 4.16 25.00
N ILE A 3 5.06 4.20 23.68
CA ILE A 3 4.75 3.09 22.79
C ILE A 3 5.87 2.06 22.95
N LEU A 4 5.55 0.96 23.63
CA LEU A 4 6.46 -0.16 23.87
C LEU A 4 6.40 -1.09 22.65
N PHE A 5 7.47 -1.12 21.85
CA PHE A 5 7.68 -2.21 20.90
C PHE A 5 7.97 -3.49 21.68
N LEU A 6 7.11 -4.49 21.54
CA LEU A 6 7.26 -5.79 22.19
C LEU A 6 8.27 -6.63 21.40
N ILE A 7 9.56 -6.47 21.70
CA ILE A 7 10.57 -7.46 21.36
C ILE A 7 10.66 -8.41 22.56
N THR A 8 10.21 -9.65 22.39
CA THR A 8 10.18 -10.67 23.45
C THR A 8 11.59 -11.12 23.80
N PHE A 9 12.07 -10.78 25.01
CA PHE A 9 13.36 -11.24 25.55
C PHE A 9 13.17 -12.51 26.39
N PHE A 10 13.82 -13.62 25.98
CA PHE A 10 14.05 -14.77 26.87
C PHE A 10 15.50 -14.74 27.36
N SER A 11 15.69 -14.47 28.65
CA SER A 11 16.97 -14.60 29.34
C SER A 11 16.98 -15.91 30.13
N LEU A 12 17.71 -16.92 29.66
CA LEU A 12 17.99 -18.14 30.42
C LEU A 12 19.32 -17.99 31.17
N ARG A 13 19.27 -18.10 32.50
CA ARG A 13 20.45 -18.15 33.39
C ARG A 13 21.02 -19.58 33.45
N GLY A 14 22.25 -19.71 32.97
CA GLY A 14 23.40 -20.39 33.59
C GLY A 14 23.27 -21.80 34.16
N ILE A 15 23.87 -22.77 33.48
CA ILE A 15 24.60 -23.90 34.09
C ILE A 15 25.99 -23.92 33.44
N SER A 16 27.04 -23.87 34.28
CA SER A 16 28.45 -23.91 33.89
C SER A 16 28.96 -25.36 33.92
N VAL A 17 29.52 -25.85 32.81
CA VAL A 17 30.32 -27.09 32.74
C VAL A 17 31.58 -26.82 31.90
N GLY A 18 32.69 -27.45 32.31
CA GLY A 18 34.08 -27.05 32.03
C GLY A 18 34.50 -26.85 30.58
N SER A 19 35.40 -25.89 30.39
CA SER A 19 35.90 -25.35 29.13
C SER A 19 36.96 -26.22 28.46
N VAL A 20 36.67 -26.67 27.24
CA VAL A 20 37.66 -26.78 26.17
C VAL A 20 37.57 -25.47 25.39
N THR A 21 38.58 -24.60 25.50
CA THR A 21 38.63 -23.32 24.79
C THR A 21 39.11 -23.57 23.35
N LEU A 22 38.23 -24.11 22.51
CA LEU A 22 38.32 -23.87 21.07
C LEU A 22 37.86 -22.42 20.85
N SER A 23 38.62 -21.65 20.07
CA SER A 23 38.35 -20.24 19.89
C SER A 23 36.97 -20.07 19.24
N ALA A 24 36.08 -19.27 19.85
CA ALA A 24 34.74 -19.02 19.33
C ALA A 24 34.75 -18.36 17.94
N GLU A 25 35.88 -17.73 17.57
CA GLU A 25 36.14 -17.11 16.27
C GLU A 25 36.29 -18.14 15.13
N GLU A 26 36.98 -19.27 15.36
CA GLU A 26 37.18 -20.29 14.31
C GLU A 26 35.87 -21.01 13.94
N THR A 27 34.94 -21.15 14.88
CA THR A 27 33.66 -21.85 14.63
C THR A 27 32.66 -20.96 13.87
N THR A 28 32.79 -19.63 13.98
CA THR A 28 31.87 -18.64 13.36
C THR A 28 32.27 -18.26 11.94
N LEU A 29 33.57 -18.11 11.67
CA LEU A 29 34.07 -18.02 10.29
C LEU A 29 33.66 -19.25 9.48
N SER A 30 33.69 -20.44 10.10
CA SER A 30 33.22 -21.68 9.49
C SER A 30 31.73 -21.66 9.12
N SER A 31 30.85 -21.09 9.96
CA SER A 31 29.40 -21.06 9.67
C SER A 31 29.00 -20.02 8.62
N GLN A 32 29.66 -18.86 8.57
CA GLN A 32 29.43 -17.87 7.51
C GLN A 32 29.99 -18.34 6.17
N ASN A 33 31.21 -18.90 6.16
CA ASN A 33 31.80 -19.45 4.95
C ASN A 33 30.94 -20.59 4.37
N THR A 34 30.38 -21.46 5.21
CA THR A 34 29.47 -22.51 4.73
C THR A 34 28.15 -21.98 4.17
N LEU A 35 27.66 -20.82 4.62
CA LEU A 35 26.51 -20.17 3.98
C LEU A 35 26.89 -19.61 2.62
N ILE A 36 27.96 -18.82 2.54
CA ILE A 36 28.41 -18.15 1.31
C ILE A 36 28.73 -19.20 0.24
N GLU A 37 29.55 -20.20 0.57
CA GLU A 37 29.89 -21.32 -0.32
C GLU A 37 28.64 -22.05 -0.82
N ARG A 38 27.66 -22.28 0.06
CA ARG A 38 26.39 -22.90 -0.32
C ARG A 38 25.61 -22.03 -1.32
N GLN A 39 25.57 -20.72 -1.14
CA GLN A 39 24.88 -19.84 -2.08
C GLN A 39 25.59 -19.78 -3.43
N HIS A 40 26.93 -19.75 -3.43
CA HIS A 40 27.72 -19.88 -4.67
C HIS A 40 27.46 -21.19 -5.40
N GLN A 41 27.37 -22.32 -4.68
CA GLN A 41 27.00 -23.62 -5.25
C GLN A 41 25.60 -23.64 -5.88
N LEU A 42 24.70 -22.78 -5.41
CA LEU A 42 23.37 -22.57 -5.99
C LEU A 42 23.37 -21.55 -7.15
N GLY A 43 24.54 -20.97 -7.48
CA GLY A 43 24.71 -20.06 -8.61
C GLY A 43 24.39 -18.59 -8.32
N PHE A 44 24.20 -18.22 -7.05
CA PHE A 44 23.94 -16.83 -6.65
C PHE A 44 25.19 -15.97 -6.72
N ILE A 45 24.97 -14.69 -7.03
CA ILE A 45 25.87 -13.60 -6.65
C ILE A 45 25.54 -13.23 -5.19
N VAL A 46 26.54 -13.24 -4.32
CA VAL A 46 26.36 -13.10 -2.87
C VAL A 46 26.85 -11.74 -2.39
N VAL A 47 25.94 -10.95 -1.81
CA VAL A 47 26.26 -9.67 -1.15
C VAL A 47 26.37 -9.87 0.35
N THR A 48 27.50 -9.50 0.94
CA THR A 48 27.85 -9.74 2.34
C THR A 48 28.23 -8.46 3.09
N PRO A 49 28.24 -8.45 4.44
CA PRO A 49 28.55 -7.26 5.23
C PRO A 49 29.97 -6.70 5.03
N GLN A 50 30.95 -7.52 4.63
CA GLN A 50 32.32 -7.07 4.33
C GLN A 50 32.70 -7.27 2.85
N GLY A 51 31.78 -7.74 2.01
CA GLY A 51 32.00 -7.98 0.58
C GLY A 51 33.15 -8.96 0.32
N PRO A 52 34.06 -8.66 -0.62
CA PRO A 52 35.20 -9.54 -0.92
C PRO A 52 36.08 -9.93 0.27
N GLN A 53 36.03 -9.18 1.38
CA GLN A 53 36.87 -9.44 2.56
C GLN A 53 36.36 -10.59 3.43
N ASP A 54 35.07 -10.94 3.38
CA ASP A 54 34.49 -12.08 4.11
C ASP A 54 34.07 -13.24 3.18
N GLY A 55 34.50 -13.20 1.92
CA GLY A 55 34.23 -14.23 0.92
C GLY A 55 32.99 -13.97 0.04
N GLY A 56 32.24 -12.90 0.29
CA GLY A 56 31.18 -12.46 -0.62
C GLY A 56 31.70 -11.89 -1.94
N ASP A 57 30.83 -11.81 -2.95
CA ASP A 57 31.19 -11.19 -4.24
C ASP A 57 31.19 -9.67 -4.13
N PHE A 58 30.24 -9.12 -3.37
CA PHE A 58 30.05 -7.69 -3.21
C PHE A 58 29.64 -7.32 -1.78
N GLY A 59 29.90 -6.08 -1.36
CA GLY A 59 29.49 -5.53 -0.07
C GLY A 59 30.02 -4.12 0.13
N PRO A 60 29.96 -3.56 1.35
CA PRO A 60 30.52 -2.23 1.68
C PRO A 60 31.98 -2.02 1.26
N ASN A 61 32.80 -3.08 1.24
CA ASN A 61 34.19 -3.00 0.81
C ASN A 61 34.41 -3.31 -0.68
N THR A 62 33.35 -3.40 -1.49
CA THR A 62 33.48 -3.42 -2.95
C THR A 62 34.17 -2.14 -3.41
N PRO A 63 35.30 -2.21 -4.15
CA PRO A 63 36.03 -1.01 -4.57
C PRO A 63 35.17 -0.04 -5.37
N GLY A 64 35.05 1.20 -4.87
CA GLY A 64 34.35 2.29 -5.56
C GLY A 64 32.83 2.30 -5.45
N THR A 65 32.23 1.40 -4.65
CA THR A 65 30.77 1.38 -4.50
C THR A 65 30.24 2.57 -3.70
N ASN A 66 29.07 3.08 -4.10
CA ASN A 66 28.26 4.03 -3.33
C ASN A 66 26.98 3.39 -2.78
N THR A 67 26.80 2.08 -2.99
CA THR A 67 25.56 1.35 -2.67
C THR A 67 25.84 0.09 -1.85
N SER A 68 26.97 0.07 -1.14
CA SER A 68 27.43 -1.09 -0.38
C SER A 68 27.52 -2.38 -1.22
N GLY A 69 27.96 -2.26 -2.48
CA GLY A 69 28.12 -3.37 -3.40
C GLY A 69 26.83 -3.84 -4.09
N LEU A 70 25.67 -3.25 -3.74
CA LEU A 70 24.37 -3.70 -4.23
C LEU A 70 24.18 -3.40 -5.71
N GLN A 71 24.51 -2.19 -6.17
CA GLN A 71 24.39 -1.82 -7.58
C GLN A 71 25.27 -2.72 -8.43
N GLU A 72 26.51 -2.96 -8.00
CA GLU A 72 27.46 -3.81 -8.72
C GLU A 72 26.96 -5.26 -8.82
N ALA A 73 26.33 -5.77 -7.77
CA ALA A 73 25.72 -7.09 -7.77
C ALA A 73 24.56 -7.20 -8.77
N PHE A 74 23.63 -6.22 -8.81
CA PHE A 74 22.54 -6.21 -9.78
C PHE A 74 23.04 -6.03 -11.22
N ASP A 75 24.06 -5.20 -11.43
CA ASP A 75 24.66 -5.01 -12.74
C ASP A 75 25.35 -6.29 -13.23
N LEU A 76 26.03 -7.02 -12.34
CA LEU A 76 26.61 -8.32 -12.67
C LEU A 76 25.51 -9.34 -12.96
N ALA A 77 24.50 -9.46 -12.10
CA ALA A 77 23.35 -10.34 -12.26
C ALA A 77 22.68 -10.13 -13.62
N LYS A 78 22.50 -8.87 -14.02
CA LYS A 78 21.94 -8.52 -15.32
C LYS A 78 22.79 -9.04 -16.48
N ARG A 79 24.12 -8.93 -16.38
CA ARG A 79 25.05 -9.36 -17.44
C ARG A 79 25.20 -10.88 -17.51
N THR A 80 25.14 -11.56 -16.37
CA THR A 80 25.42 -13.00 -16.26
C THR A 80 24.16 -13.85 -16.12
N THR A 81 22.98 -13.22 -16.07
CA THR A 81 21.67 -13.90 -15.86
C THR A 81 21.65 -14.75 -14.60
N GLN A 82 22.31 -14.28 -13.54
CA GLN A 82 22.36 -14.94 -12.24
C GLN A 82 21.43 -14.28 -11.23
N ASP A 83 21.00 -15.04 -10.24
CA ASP A 83 20.23 -14.55 -9.11
C ASP A 83 21.13 -13.85 -8.08
N VAL A 84 20.53 -13.03 -7.20
CA VAL A 84 21.25 -12.32 -6.12
C VAL A 84 20.81 -12.83 -4.75
N TYR A 85 21.76 -13.08 -3.86
CA TYR A 85 21.51 -13.36 -2.45
C TYR A 85 22.13 -12.25 -1.59
N ILE A 86 21.33 -11.56 -0.79
CA ILE A 86 21.82 -10.55 0.15
C ILE A 86 21.77 -11.10 1.57
N VAL A 87 22.94 -11.17 2.19
CA VAL A 87 23.10 -11.64 3.56
C VAL A 87 22.46 -10.64 4.54
N GLY A 88 21.65 -11.16 5.46
CA GLY A 88 21.03 -10.39 6.55
C GLY A 88 20.88 -11.21 7.83
N GLY A 89 20.12 -10.68 8.79
CA GLY A 89 19.81 -11.32 10.07
C GLY A 89 20.93 -11.16 11.10
N ASN A 90 20.91 -12.00 12.13
CA ASN A 90 21.89 -12.02 13.24
C ASN A 90 23.23 -12.70 12.86
N LEU A 91 23.67 -12.58 11.61
CA LEU A 91 24.98 -13.12 11.22
C LEU A 91 26.15 -12.27 11.76
N THR A 92 25.87 -11.09 12.32
CA THR A 92 26.76 -10.28 13.16
C THR A 92 26.72 -10.80 14.60
N HIS A 93 27.73 -11.57 15.04
CA HIS A 93 27.70 -12.16 16.39
C HIS A 93 28.17 -11.15 17.46
N GLY A 94 27.41 -11.05 18.56
CA GLY A 94 27.79 -10.29 19.78
C GLY A 94 27.12 -8.93 19.90
N GLU A 95 26.62 -8.41 18.79
CA GLU A 95 25.79 -7.23 18.73
C GLU A 95 24.42 -7.67 18.24
N ASN A 96 23.36 -7.35 18.98
CA ASN A 96 21.98 -7.67 18.60
C ASN A 96 21.51 -6.70 17.48
N GLN A 97 22.37 -6.47 16.49
CA GLN A 97 22.26 -5.44 15.47
C GLN A 97 22.16 -6.11 14.10
N GLY A 98 21.08 -5.84 13.38
CA GLY A 98 20.89 -6.34 12.01
C GLY A 98 21.97 -5.83 11.05
N VAL A 99 22.21 -6.57 9.97
CA VAL A 99 23.12 -6.15 8.90
C VAL A 99 22.55 -4.90 8.22
N VAL A 100 23.36 -3.84 8.08
CA VAL A 100 22.97 -2.59 7.42
C VAL A 100 23.81 -2.36 6.17
N TYR A 101 23.15 -2.14 5.04
CA TYR A 101 23.74 -1.70 3.78
C TYR A 101 23.38 -0.23 3.55
N PHE A 102 24.38 0.63 3.41
CA PHE A 102 24.18 2.06 3.18
C PHE A 102 24.13 2.37 1.69
N LEU A 103 23.19 3.22 1.31
CA LEU A 103 23.07 3.80 -0.03
C LEU A 103 23.38 5.29 0.03
N ASP A 104 24.40 5.72 -0.71
CA ASP A 104 24.74 7.14 -0.95
C ASP A 104 24.13 7.69 -2.23
N GLU A 105 23.58 6.82 -3.05
CA GLU A 105 22.83 7.15 -4.26
C GLU A 105 21.69 6.14 -4.46
N THR A 106 20.77 6.46 -5.37
CA THR A 106 19.63 5.58 -5.69
C THR A 106 20.14 4.22 -6.16
N LEU A 107 19.70 3.14 -5.51
CA LEU A 107 19.88 1.79 -6.01
C LEU A 107 18.93 1.57 -7.20
N ARG A 108 19.49 1.32 -8.38
CA ARG A 108 18.73 1.12 -9.63
C ARG A 108 18.79 -0.33 -10.04
N ILE A 109 17.66 -1.02 -9.91
CA ILE A 109 17.53 -2.39 -10.42
C ILE A 109 17.11 -2.29 -11.89
N PRO A 110 17.95 -2.75 -12.84
CA PRO A 110 17.66 -2.63 -14.26
C PRO A 110 16.50 -3.54 -14.67
N TRP A 111 16.13 -3.51 -15.95
CA TRP A 111 15.18 -4.49 -16.49
C TRP A 111 15.66 -5.93 -16.23
N MET A 112 14.83 -6.74 -15.57
CA MET A 112 15.11 -8.16 -15.27
C MET A 112 14.01 -9.08 -15.80
N GLN A 113 14.39 -10.32 -16.14
CA GLN A 113 13.45 -11.39 -16.46
C GLN A 113 13.96 -12.71 -15.90
N ASP A 114 13.03 -13.54 -15.43
CA ASP A 114 13.31 -14.86 -14.86
C ASP A 114 14.38 -14.76 -13.74
N PHE A 115 14.33 -13.67 -12.97
CA PHE A 115 15.32 -13.27 -11.98
C PHE A 115 14.76 -13.38 -10.56
N ARG A 116 15.61 -13.80 -9.64
CA ARG A 116 15.31 -13.82 -8.22
C ARG A 116 16.36 -13.07 -7.41
N ILE A 117 15.88 -12.33 -6.42
CA ILE A 117 16.66 -11.91 -5.27
C ILE A 117 16.13 -12.56 -4.00
N ASP A 118 17.03 -13.16 -3.23
CA ASP A 118 16.74 -13.72 -1.91
C ASP A 118 17.59 -13.02 -0.82
N GLY A 119 17.20 -13.23 0.44
CA GLY A 119 17.62 -12.46 1.60
C GLY A 119 16.41 -12.00 2.40
N GLY A 120 16.53 -10.98 3.25
CA GLY A 120 15.33 -10.32 3.80
C GLY A 120 15.38 -9.91 5.27
N GLU A 121 16.47 -10.17 5.99
CA GLU A 121 16.61 -9.73 7.38
C GLU A 121 17.72 -8.68 7.56
N TYR A 122 18.00 -7.92 6.49
CA TYR A 122 18.93 -6.79 6.50
C TYR A 122 18.18 -5.46 6.43
N VAL A 123 18.89 -4.38 6.70
CA VAL A 123 18.42 -3.00 6.54
C VAL A 123 19.16 -2.36 5.38
N ILE A 124 18.43 -1.76 4.44
CA ILE A 124 18.98 -0.84 3.45
C ILE A 124 18.68 0.58 3.95
N GLN A 125 19.72 1.36 4.23
CA GLN A 125 19.60 2.73 4.72
C GLN A 125 20.03 3.72 3.62
N TYR A 126 19.07 4.45 3.07
CA TYR A 126 19.31 5.55 2.14
C TYR A 126 19.67 6.82 2.88
N ARG A 127 20.90 7.30 2.69
CA ARG A 127 21.44 8.47 3.36
C ARG A 127 21.06 9.82 2.74
N PRO A 128 20.93 9.95 1.40
CA PRO A 128 20.52 11.22 0.82
C PRO A 128 19.14 11.68 1.30
N THR A 129 18.98 13.00 1.40
CA THR A 129 17.73 13.64 1.80
C THR A 129 16.80 13.94 0.63
N HIS A 130 17.24 13.65 -0.60
CA HIS A 130 16.49 13.86 -1.83
C HIS A 130 16.65 12.67 -2.77
N GLY A 131 15.61 12.38 -3.55
CA GLY A 131 15.60 11.30 -4.55
C GLY A 131 15.07 9.97 -4.05
N ASP A 132 15.01 8.99 -4.95
CA ASP A 132 14.40 7.69 -4.70
C ASP A 132 15.45 6.78 -4.03
N ALA A 133 15.09 6.00 -3.01
CA ALA A 133 16.05 5.09 -2.38
C ALA A 133 16.32 3.85 -3.25
N ILE A 134 15.27 3.13 -3.61
CA ILE A 134 15.32 2.02 -4.57
C ILE A 134 14.36 2.30 -5.73
N THR A 135 14.85 2.15 -6.95
CA THR A 135 14.03 2.16 -8.16
C THR A 135 14.21 0.85 -8.90
N ILE A 136 13.12 0.12 -9.15
CA ILE A 136 13.08 -0.93 -10.16
C ILE A 136 12.55 -0.33 -11.45
N ASP A 137 13.30 -0.55 -12.53
CA ASP A 137 12.87 -0.18 -13.87
C ASP A 137 11.71 -1.10 -14.31
N SER A 138 12.03 -2.18 -15.02
CA SER A 138 11.06 -3.14 -15.55
C SER A 138 11.33 -4.55 -15.06
N ALA A 139 10.29 -5.39 -15.06
CA ALA A 139 10.44 -6.78 -14.65
C ALA A 139 9.40 -7.68 -15.32
N MET A 140 9.80 -8.91 -15.61
CA MET A 140 8.90 -9.98 -16.04
C MET A 140 9.26 -11.27 -15.31
N SER A 141 8.27 -11.97 -14.75
CA SER A 141 8.50 -13.29 -14.14
C SER A 141 9.58 -13.29 -13.04
N CYS A 142 9.65 -12.21 -12.25
CA CYS A 142 10.69 -12.06 -11.21
C CYS A 142 10.16 -12.35 -9.80
N ASN A 143 11.07 -12.62 -8.87
CA ASN A 143 10.78 -12.71 -7.44
C ASN A 143 11.76 -11.87 -6.61
N TYR A 144 11.25 -10.85 -5.94
CA TYR A 144 12.04 -9.93 -5.13
C TYR A 144 11.76 -10.08 -3.64
N LYS A 145 12.80 -10.31 -2.84
CA LYS A 145 12.71 -10.28 -1.37
C LYS A 145 13.68 -9.27 -0.76
N PHE A 146 13.11 -8.25 -0.12
CA PHE A 146 13.85 -7.22 0.61
C PHE A 146 13.55 -7.27 2.10
N GLY A 147 14.52 -6.83 2.91
CA GLY A 147 14.32 -6.60 4.33
C GLY A 147 13.67 -5.26 4.61
N ILE A 148 14.26 -4.50 5.52
CA ILE A 148 13.81 -3.13 5.84
C ILE A 148 14.49 -2.17 4.89
N ILE A 149 13.75 -1.24 4.31
CA ILE A 149 14.31 -0.14 3.52
C ILE A 149 13.90 1.16 4.20
N SER A 150 14.90 1.97 4.54
CA SER A 150 14.73 3.20 5.31
C SER A 150 15.32 4.38 4.54
N SER A 151 14.57 5.48 4.49
CA SER A 151 14.96 6.68 3.77
C SER A 151 14.39 7.92 4.45
N ASN A 152 15.24 8.92 4.67
CA ASN A 152 14.83 10.26 5.09
C ASN A 152 14.65 11.22 3.89
N SER A 153 14.54 10.67 2.69
CA SER A 153 14.38 11.44 1.47
C SER A 153 12.98 12.05 1.33
N ASP A 154 12.86 13.08 0.48
CA ASP A 154 11.57 13.57 -0.03
C ASP A 154 11.03 12.75 -1.22
N GLY A 155 11.82 11.82 -1.75
CA GLY A 155 11.41 10.86 -2.78
C GLY A 155 10.79 9.58 -2.21
N PRO A 156 10.44 8.62 -3.08
CA PRO A 156 9.97 7.31 -2.68
C PRO A 156 11.06 6.46 -2.00
N VAL A 157 10.68 5.71 -0.96
CA VAL A 157 11.52 4.64 -0.39
C VAL A 157 11.67 3.51 -1.41
N PHE A 158 10.57 3.12 -2.05
CA PHE A 158 10.57 2.09 -3.08
C PHE A 158 9.70 2.52 -4.27
N ARG A 159 10.31 2.61 -5.44
CA ARG A 159 9.64 2.99 -6.69
C ARG A 159 9.72 1.87 -7.72
N ILE A 160 8.62 1.64 -8.41
CA ILE A 160 8.58 0.89 -9.66
C ILE A 160 8.24 1.85 -10.78
N LYS A 161 9.10 1.91 -11.80
CA LYS A 161 8.91 2.78 -12.95
C LYS A 161 9.43 2.11 -14.23
N PRO A 162 8.58 1.34 -14.92
CA PRO A 162 8.95 0.66 -16.16
C PRO A 162 9.28 1.68 -17.25
N ALA A 163 10.55 1.76 -17.62
CA ALA A 163 11.10 2.75 -18.53
C ALA A 163 11.97 2.13 -19.63
N SER A 164 12.60 0.97 -19.41
CA SER A 164 13.36 0.27 -20.44
C SER A 164 12.57 -0.88 -21.07
N GLU A 165 12.82 -1.12 -22.35
CA GLU A 165 12.29 -2.30 -23.05
C GLU A 165 13.13 -3.55 -22.74
N GLY A 166 12.44 -4.67 -22.53
CA GLY A 166 13.06 -5.99 -22.45
C GLY A 166 13.47 -6.58 -23.80
N PRO A 167 14.03 -7.81 -23.83
CA PRO A 167 14.30 -8.60 -25.02
C PRO A 167 13.06 -8.78 -25.91
N ASP A 168 11.88 -8.90 -25.28
CA ASP A 168 10.59 -9.01 -25.97
C ASP A 168 9.98 -7.65 -26.35
N ARG A 169 10.74 -6.55 -26.17
CA ARG A 169 10.33 -5.16 -26.42
C ARG A 169 9.17 -4.67 -25.57
N PHE A 170 8.88 -5.36 -24.47
CA PHE A 170 7.92 -4.90 -23.48
C PHE A 170 8.58 -3.95 -22.49
N GLN A 171 7.94 -2.81 -22.30
CA GLN A 171 8.22 -1.85 -21.24
C GLN A 171 7.15 -2.03 -20.15
N VAL A 172 7.40 -2.96 -19.24
CA VAL A 172 6.38 -3.44 -18.28
C VAL A 172 7.01 -3.87 -16.96
N PHE A 173 6.20 -3.86 -15.91
CA PHE A 173 6.43 -4.62 -14.68
C PHE A 173 5.25 -5.60 -14.52
N THR A 174 5.46 -6.88 -14.84
CA THR A 174 4.38 -7.88 -14.89
C THR A 174 4.79 -9.22 -14.33
N THR A 175 3.79 -9.98 -13.88
CA THR A 175 3.95 -11.39 -13.47
C THR A 175 5.06 -11.55 -12.43
N THR A 176 5.22 -10.54 -11.58
CA THR A 176 6.33 -10.43 -10.64
C THR A 176 5.79 -10.43 -9.21
N GLN A 177 6.55 -11.04 -8.30
CA GLN A 177 6.25 -11.04 -6.88
C GLN A 177 7.29 -10.22 -6.11
N ILE A 178 6.83 -9.39 -5.17
CA ILE A 178 7.70 -8.68 -4.23
C ILE A 178 7.26 -8.94 -2.80
N HIS A 179 8.22 -9.24 -1.93
CA HIS A 179 8.08 -9.28 -0.48
C HIS A 179 9.04 -8.29 0.18
N ILE A 180 8.54 -7.41 1.03
CA ILE A 180 9.32 -6.41 1.76
C ILE A 180 8.90 -6.44 3.23
N ASN A 181 9.87 -6.47 4.16
CA ASN A 181 9.55 -6.44 5.58
C ASN A 181 9.03 -5.06 6.00
N ALA A 182 9.74 -3.97 5.67
CA ALA A 182 9.22 -2.63 5.97
C ALA A 182 9.75 -1.57 5.01
N LEU A 183 8.93 -0.55 4.74
CA LEU A 183 9.31 0.69 4.09
C LEU A 183 9.17 1.84 5.09
N VAL A 184 10.30 2.45 5.45
CA VAL A 184 10.39 3.47 6.49
C VAL A 184 10.77 4.81 5.85
N GLY A 185 9.86 5.78 5.89
CA GLY A 185 10.06 7.14 5.39
C GLY A 185 10.59 8.12 6.43
N GLY A 186 10.88 9.34 5.97
CA GLY A 186 11.54 10.42 6.75
C GLY A 186 10.63 11.23 7.68
N GLY A 187 9.40 10.78 7.89
CA GLY A 187 8.34 11.47 8.64
C GLY A 187 8.43 11.35 10.17
N GLY A 188 9.50 10.76 10.72
CA GLY A 188 9.75 10.84 12.17
C GLY A 188 9.20 9.69 13.01
N ALA A 189 9.09 8.48 12.46
CA ALA A 189 9.15 7.28 13.32
C ALA A 189 10.51 7.18 14.03
N TRP A 190 11.53 7.84 13.47
CA TRP A 190 12.89 7.90 13.97
C TRP A 190 13.39 9.35 14.02
N LEU A 191 13.40 10.02 15.19
CA LEU A 191 13.95 11.37 15.30
C LEU A 191 15.47 11.32 15.06
N GLY A 192 15.93 12.06 14.05
CA GLY A 192 17.36 12.11 13.67
C GLY A 192 17.77 11.10 12.59
N GLY A 193 16.83 10.28 12.10
CA GLY A 193 17.08 9.42 10.94
C GLY A 193 17.94 8.18 11.20
N GLU A 194 18.33 7.96 12.45
CA GLU A 194 18.99 6.74 12.91
C GLU A 194 17.93 5.73 13.36
N ALA A 195 18.11 4.45 13.00
CA ALA A 195 17.35 3.39 13.64
C ALA A 195 17.47 3.53 15.17
N PHE A 196 16.40 3.28 15.92
CA PHE A 196 16.34 3.23 17.40
C PHE A 196 16.01 4.52 18.19
N ASN A 197 15.73 5.69 17.57
CA ASN A 197 15.27 6.90 18.30
C ASN A 197 13.77 7.25 18.06
N ASN A 198 12.87 6.96 19.01
CA ASN A 198 11.43 6.77 18.75
C ASN A 198 10.43 7.81 19.33
N GLU A 199 10.81 9.07 19.57
CA GLU A 199 9.81 10.07 20.00
C GLU A 199 9.02 10.65 18.81
N LEU A 200 7.69 10.60 18.87
CA LEU A 200 6.83 11.13 17.82
C LEU A 200 6.69 12.67 17.93
N ASP A 201 7.21 13.43 16.97
CA ASP A 201 6.93 14.88 16.86
C ASP A 201 5.77 15.13 15.88
N GLN A 202 4.61 15.50 16.42
CA GLN A 202 3.40 15.82 15.64
C GLN A 202 3.55 17.04 14.73
N ARG A 203 4.60 17.84 14.90
CA ARG A 203 4.93 19.02 14.07
C ARG A 203 5.94 18.68 12.97
N HIS A 204 6.43 17.44 12.92
CA HIS A 204 7.40 17.01 11.92
C HIS A 204 6.78 17.10 10.52
N ASP A 205 7.61 17.49 9.55
CA ASP A 205 7.17 17.53 8.16
C ASP A 205 7.20 16.11 7.58
N TRP A 206 6.01 15.53 7.43
CA TRP A 206 5.83 14.26 6.74
C TRP A 206 6.19 14.46 5.28
N LYS A 207 7.21 13.72 4.82
CA LYS A 207 7.75 13.81 3.46
C LYS A 207 7.94 12.43 2.86
N GLY A 208 8.12 12.40 1.54
CA GLY A 208 8.40 11.18 0.82
C GLY A 208 7.19 10.27 0.64
N ILE A 209 7.41 9.23 -0.16
CA ILE A 209 6.43 8.20 -0.46
C ILE A 209 6.98 6.86 0.02
N GLY A 210 6.21 6.02 0.69
CA GLY A 210 6.68 4.68 1.04
C GLY A 210 6.84 3.82 -0.20
N LEU A 211 5.71 3.44 -0.80
CA LEU A 211 5.63 2.66 -2.03
C LEU A 211 5.02 3.50 -3.16
N LEU A 212 5.75 3.64 -4.27
CA LEU A 212 5.28 4.29 -5.48
C LEU A 212 5.24 3.31 -6.66
N PHE A 213 4.05 3.07 -7.20
CA PHE A 213 3.91 2.53 -8.55
C PHE A 213 3.72 3.69 -9.52
N ASP A 214 4.70 3.86 -10.40
CA ASP A 214 4.70 4.90 -11.42
C ASP A 214 4.60 4.29 -12.81
N GLY A 215 3.37 3.99 -13.23
CA GLY A 215 3.05 3.47 -14.55
C GLY A 215 2.94 4.57 -15.62
N SER A 216 3.62 5.72 -15.44
CA SER A 216 3.53 6.85 -16.39
C SER A 216 4.17 6.56 -17.74
N THR A 217 5.13 5.63 -17.80
CA THR A 217 5.82 5.25 -19.04
C THR A 217 5.36 3.86 -19.52
N GLY A 218 5.72 2.79 -18.79
CA GLY A 218 5.24 1.43 -19.02
C GLY A 218 4.20 0.98 -17.99
N SER A 219 3.49 -0.12 -18.27
CA SER A 219 2.44 -0.63 -17.38
C SER A 219 3.01 -1.42 -16.19
N ILE A 220 2.31 -1.35 -15.07
CA ILE A 220 2.54 -2.17 -13.87
C ILE A 220 1.28 -3.01 -13.66
N ASN A 221 1.32 -4.28 -14.07
CA ASN A 221 0.12 -5.11 -14.09
C ASN A 221 0.34 -6.58 -13.75
N ASP A 222 -0.67 -7.22 -13.18
CA ASP A 222 -0.69 -8.67 -12.91
C ASP A 222 0.44 -9.14 -11.97
N ASN A 223 0.72 -8.34 -10.94
CA ASN A 223 1.77 -8.60 -9.95
C ASN A 223 1.19 -8.93 -8.57
N LYS A 224 2.04 -9.48 -7.69
CA LYS A 224 1.74 -9.65 -6.27
C LYS A 224 2.77 -8.94 -5.40
N PHE A 225 2.28 -8.11 -4.49
CA PHE A 225 3.10 -7.35 -3.55
C PHE A 225 2.69 -7.67 -2.12
N THR A 226 3.69 -7.87 -1.27
CA THR A 226 3.50 -8.00 0.16
C THR A 226 4.51 -7.08 0.84
N VAL A 227 4.01 -6.08 1.55
CA VAL A 227 4.83 -5.13 2.32
C VAL A 227 4.27 -5.12 3.73
N MET A 228 4.97 -5.72 4.70
CA MET A 228 4.37 -5.94 6.03
C MET A 228 4.04 -4.61 6.72
N GLU A 229 4.88 -3.60 6.53
CA GLU A 229 4.72 -2.29 7.15
C GLU A 229 5.20 -1.16 6.21
N ILE A 230 4.41 -0.09 6.13
CA ILE A 230 4.85 1.19 5.57
C ILE A 230 4.61 2.27 6.61
N VAL A 231 5.67 2.99 6.97
CA VAL A 231 5.68 3.90 8.11
C VAL A 231 6.36 5.22 7.80
N GLY A 232 5.86 6.30 8.38
CA GLY A 232 6.61 7.55 8.47
C GLY A 232 6.70 8.30 7.14
N CYS A 233 5.66 8.30 6.32
CA CYS A 233 5.70 8.91 4.99
C CYS A 233 4.72 10.09 4.90
N ASP A 234 4.87 10.98 3.92
CA ASP A 234 3.75 11.86 3.55
C ASP A 234 2.61 11.01 2.98
N THR A 235 2.94 10.20 1.96
CA THR A 235 2.05 9.21 1.38
C THR A 235 2.61 7.81 1.57
N ALA A 236 1.93 6.91 2.28
CA ALA A 236 2.46 5.57 2.50
C ALA A 236 2.48 4.78 1.18
N MET A 237 1.37 4.77 0.44
CA MET A 237 1.27 4.05 -0.82
C MET A 237 0.56 4.88 -1.89
N LEU A 238 1.23 5.07 -3.04
CA LEU A 238 0.70 5.77 -4.21
C LEU A 238 0.80 4.88 -5.45
N LEU A 239 -0.35 4.64 -6.09
CA LEU A 239 -0.41 4.03 -7.42
C LEU A 239 -0.82 5.10 -8.44
N LYS A 240 -0.06 5.27 -9.52
CA LYS A 240 -0.34 6.27 -10.55
C LYS A 240 0.04 5.78 -11.95
N GLY A 241 -0.51 6.42 -12.99
CA GLY A 241 -0.38 5.96 -14.36
C GLY A 241 -1.01 4.58 -14.59
N ARG A 242 -0.44 3.79 -15.50
CA ARG A 242 -0.93 2.46 -15.92
C ARG A 242 -0.66 1.39 -14.86
N CYS A 243 -1.51 1.35 -13.84
CA CYS A 243 -1.44 0.39 -12.74
C CYS A 243 -2.72 -0.43 -12.66
N SER A 244 -2.69 -1.70 -13.08
CA SER A 244 -3.88 -2.53 -13.10
C SER A 244 -3.69 -3.98 -12.67
N ASN A 245 -4.75 -4.62 -12.19
CA ASN A 245 -4.74 -6.05 -11.83
C ASN A 245 -3.67 -6.47 -10.80
N ASN A 246 -3.11 -5.54 -10.03
CA ASN A 246 -2.12 -5.87 -9.00
C ASN A 246 -2.83 -6.36 -7.73
N TRP A 247 -2.24 -7.35 -7.06
CA TRP A 247 -2.62 -7.75 -5.72
C TRP A 247 -1.60 -7.21 -4.72
N ILE A 248 -2.02 -6.31 -3.84
CA ILE A 248 -1.17 -5.71 -2.82
C ILE A 248 -1.70 -6.06 -1.42
N ASP A 249 -0.83 -6.65 -0.61
CA ASP A 249 -1.09 -6.90 0.81
C ASP A 249 -0.13 -6.03 1.63
N ALA A 250 -0.67 -4.95 2.19
CA ALA A 250 0.06 -4.00 3.01
C ALA A 250 -0.66 -3.80 4.35
N PRO A 251 -0.61 -4.81 5.24
CA PRO A 251 -1.50 -4.88 6.39
C PRO A 251 -1.27 -3.76 7.40
N PHE A 252 -0.17 -3.00 7.32
CA PHE A 252 0.09 -1.90 8.23
C PHE A 252 0.64 -0.66 7.51
N LEU A 253 -0.24 0.32 7.30
CA LEU A 253 0.08 1.64 6.77
C LEU A 253 -0.14 2.66 7.89
N HIS A 254 0.93 3.15 8.52
CA HIS A 254 0.75 4.04 9.66
C HIS A 254 1.73 5.21 9.68
N LEU A 255 1.44 6.20 10.52
CA LEU A 255 2.23 7.42 10.61
C LEU A 255 2.42 8.06 9.24
N SER A 256 1.30 8.28 8.54
CA SER A 256 1.30 8.92 7.23
C SER A 256 0.21 9.97 7.12
N ARG A 257 0.48 11.05 6.39
CA ARG A 257 -0.53 12.08 6.09
C ARG A 257 -1.59 11.52 5.16
N THR A 258 -1.22 10.64 4.22
CA THR A 258 -2.13 9.86 3.38
C THR A 258 -1.67 8.41 3.37
N SER A 259 -2.45 7.47 3.91
CA SER A 259 -2.05 6.06 3.93
C SER A 259 -2.11 5.44 2.54
N LEU A 260 -3.21 5.63 1.81
CA LEU A 260 -3.42 5.05 0.48
C LEU A 260 -3.92 6.10 -0.51
N GLN A 261 -3.26 6.21 -1.66
CA GLN A 261 -3.76 6.96 -2.80
C GLN A 261 -3.76 6.11 -4.08
N LEU A 262 -4.94 5.99 -4.72
CA LEU A 262 -5.12 5.25 -5.96
C LEU A 262 -5.46 6.18 -7.12
N GLY A 263 -4.45 6.54 -7.89
CA GLY A 263 -4.51 7.48 -9.00
C GLY A 263 -4.39 8.94 -8.56
N THR A 264 -4.51 9.80 -9.55
CA THR A 264 -4.56 11.26 -9.44
C THR A 264 -5.69 11.79 -10.33
N ALA A 265 -5.93 13.09 -10.31
CA ALA A 265 -6.88 13.71 -11.22
C ALA A 265 -6.54 13.44 -12.70
N ASP A 266 -5.26 13.34 -13.04
CA ASP A 266 -4.78 13.31 -14.42
C ASP A 266 -4.67 11.88 -15.01
N ASP A 267 -4.60 10.85 -14.17
CA ASP A 267 -4.30 9.47 -14.60
C ASP A 267 -5.24 8.40 -14.02
N HIS A 268 -6.35 8.82 -13.43
CA HIS A 268 -7.35 7.95 -12.80
C HIS A 268 -7.86 6.83 -13.72
N GLU A 269 -8.00 7.08 -15.03
CA GLU A 269 -8.51 6.10 -16.00
C GLU A 269 -7.61 4.86 -16.15
N PHE A 270 -6.36 4.95 -15.71
CA PHE A 270 -5.36 3.89 -15.84
C PHE A 270 -5.07 3.14 -14.54
N VAL A 271 -5.62 3.58 -13.40
CA VAL A 271 -5.46 2.91 -12.10
C VAL A 271 -6.71 2.09 -11.80
N THR A 272 -6.73 0.84 -12.27
CA THR A 272 -7.95 0.03 -12.29
C THR A 272 -7.78 -1.41 -11.84
N HIS A 273 -8.84 -2.03 -11.32
CA HIS A 273 -8.87 -3.47 -11.03
C HIS A 273 -7.78 -3.98 -10.07
N ASN A 274 -7.22 -3.11 -9.23
CA ASN A 274 -6.28 -3.51 -8.19
C ASN A 274 -7.03 -4.13 -7.01
N ARG A 275 -6.39 -5.11 -6.37
CA ARG A 275 -6.88 -5.78 -5.16
C ARG A 275 -5.95 -5.44 -4.01
N ILE A 276 -6.43 -4.69 -3.03
CA ILE A 276 -5.56 -4.13 -1.98
C ILE A 276 -6.12 -4.42 -0.60
N ARG A 277 -5.29 -4.98 0.28
CA ARG A 277 -5.58 -5.11 1.71
C ARG A 277 -4.70 -4.17 2.52
N ALA A 278 -5.31 -3.32 3.35
CA ALA A 278 -4.57 -2.39 4.21
C ALA A 278 -5.28 -2.03 5.52
N ALA A 279 -4.51 -1.93 6.61
CA ALA A 279 -4.95 -1.25 7.84
C ALA A 279 -4.22 0.08 7.97
N MET A 280 -4.99 1.16 8.14
CA MET A 280 -4.50 2.53 8.07
C MET A 280 -4.60 3.19 9.44
N ASP A 281 -3.49 3.62 10.03
CA ASP A 281 -3.50 4.34 11.31
C ASP A 281 -2.61 5.58 11.25
N SER A 282 -3.24 6.76 11.23
CA SER A 282 -2.48 8.00 11.18
C SER A 282 -1.87 8.41 12.53
N GLN A 283 -2.22 7.74 13.63
CA GLN A 283 -1.75 8.04 14.99
C GLN A 283 -1.86 9.52 15.39
N GLY A 284 -2.92 10.19 14.92
CA GLY A 284 -3.25 11.56 15.30
C GLY A 284 -2.59 12.64 14.44
N ILE A 285 -1.99 12.29 13.29
CA ILE A 285 -1.53 13.28 12.32
C ILE A 285 -2.69 14.18 11.89
N ALA A 286 -2.50 15.49 12.01
CA ALA A 286 -3.52 16.47 11.66
C ALA A 286 -3.87 16.38 10.16
N LYS A 287 -5.17 16.43 9.84
CA LYS A 287 -5.71 16.35 8.47
C LYS A 287 -5.42 15.02 7.76
N ALA A 288 -5.05 13.98 8.50
CA ALA A 288 -4.66 12.70 7.92
C ALA A 288 -5.77 11.99 7.14
N THR A 289 -5.29 11.38 6.06
CA THR A 289 -5.85 10.55 4.99
C THR A 289 -5.82 9.07 5.28
N GLY A 290 -6.94 8.37 5.44
CA GLY A 290 -6.94 6.92 5.26
C GLY A 290 -6.68 6.61 3.79
N ALA A 291 -7.76 6.52 2.99
CA ALA A 291 -7.66 6.31 1.56
C ALA A 291 -8.23 7.49 0.74
N SER A 292 -7.52 7.92 -0.31
CA SER A 292 -8.02 8.83 -1.35
C SER A 292 -7.99 8.10 -2.70
N ILE A 293 -9.17 7.88 -3.27
CA ILE A 293 -9.34 7.03 -4.45
C ILE A 293 -9.78 7.89 -5.61
N PHE A 294 -9.04 7.84 -6.71
CA PHE A 294 -9.39 8.45 -8.01
C PHE A 294 -9.73 7.39 -9.06
N GLY A 295 -9.06 6.24 -9.01
CA GLY A 295 -9.22 5.15 -9.98
C GLY A 295 -10.57 4.42 -9.93
N SER A 296 -10.73 3.39 -10.77
CA SER A 296 -11.99 2.67 -10.93
C SER A 296 -11.89 1.15 -10.86
N GLY A 297 -12.99 0.49 -10.50
CA GLY A 297 -13.09 -0.98 -10.52
C GLY A 297 -12.16 -1.71 -9.54
N ASN A 298 -11.62 -1.02 -8.53
CA ASN A 298 -10.72 -1.63 -7.54
C ASN A 298 -11.51 -2.35 -6.44
N ILE A 299 -10.91 -3.41 -5.87
CA ILE A 299 -11.45 -4.14 -4.72
C ILE A 299 -10.51 -3.94 -3.53
N LEU A 300 -11.02 -3.37 -2.45
CA LEU A 300 -10.21 -2.90 -1.33
C LEU A 300 -10.70 -3.52 -0.02
N GLU A 301 -9.82 -4.12 0.77
CA GLU A 301 -10.07 -4.55 2.14
C GLU A 301 -9.40 -3.56 3.10
N LEU A 302 -10.19 -2.62 3.64
CA LEU A 302 -9.66 -1.46 4.36
C LEU A 302 -10.14 -1.42 5.81
N THR A 303 -9.24 -1.00 6.71
CA THR A 303 -9.61 -0.50 8.04
C THR A 303 -8.90 0.81 8.31
N SER A 304 -9.51 1.70 9.10
CA SER A 304 -8.90 2.98 9.42
C SER A 304 -9.05 3.39 10.88
N ALA A 305 -8.04 4.08 11.40
CA ALA A 305 -7.99 4.64 12.74
C ALA A 305 -7.34 6.03 12.76
N GLN A 306 -7.85 6.88 13.65
CA GLN A 306 -7.29 8.18 14.03
C GLN A 306 -7.15 9.22 12.90
N THR A 307 -7.72 8.99 11.72
CA THR A 307 -7.77 9.97 10.62
C THR A 307 -8.67 11.16 10.97
N SER A 308 -8.69 12.17 10.10
CA SER A 308 -9.60 13.30 10.27
C SER A 308 -11.06 12.95 9.96
N PRO A 309 -12.04 13.69 10.52
CA PRO A 309 -13.46 13.48 10.19
C PRO A 309 -13.73 13.51 8.68
N GLY A 310 -14.50 12.54 8.20
CA GLY A 310 -14.81 12.30 6.78
C GLY A 310 -13.65 11.75 5.95
N ARG A 311 -12.51 11.42 6.56
CA ARG A 311 -11.26 11.13 5.85
C ARG A 311 -10.72 9.72 6.10
N ASP A 312 -11.53 8.77 6.57
CA ASP A 312 -11.10 7.36 6.51
C ASP A 312 -11.05 6.88 5.06
N LEU A 313 -12.01 7.35 4.25
CA LEU A 313 -12.12 7.04 2.83
C LEU A 313 -12.72 8.24 2.10
N VAL A 314 -12.03 8.66 1.05
CA VAL A 314 -12.44 9.75 0.17
C VAL A 314 -12.53 9.20 -1.24
N TRP A 315 -13.76 9.21 -1.78
CA TRP A 315 -13.97 9.04 -3.21
C TRP A 315 -13.76 10.38 -3.88
N GLU A 316 -12.71 10.51 -4.67
CA GLU A 316 -12.45 11.72 -5.42
C GLU A 316 -13.37 11.79 -6.65
N ALA A 317 -13.43 12.96 -7.28
CA ALA A 317 -14.36 13.24 -8.38
C ALA A 317 -14.42 12.15 -9.49
N PRO A 318 -13.29 11.60 -9.99
CA PRO A 318 -13.35 10.57 -11.04
C PRO A 318 -13.62 9.15 -10.53
N ALA A 319 -13.59 8.90 -9.22
CA ALA A 319 -13.69 7.55 -8.69
C ALA A 319 -15.04 6.91 -9.01
N GLN A 320 -15.02 5.69 -9.54
CA GLN A 320 -16.24 4.97 -9.89
C GLN A 320 -16.04 3.46 -9.76
N GLU A 321 -17.12 2.73 -9.49
CA GLU A 321 -17.19 1.27 -9.55
C GLU A 321 -16.25 0.52 -8.58
N ASN A 322 -15.68 1.21 -7.59
CA ASN A 322 -14.85 0.57 -6.58
C ASN A 322 -15.70 -0.19 -5.55
N LEU A 323 -15.15 -1.24 -4.98
CA LEU A 323 -15.73 -2.00 -3.86
C LEU A 323 -14.78 -1.99 -2.66
N VAL A 324 -15.26 -1.51 -1.52
CA VAL A 324 -14.54 -1.56 -0.24
C VAL A 324 -15.23 -2.53 0.70
N LEU A 325 -14.47 -3.49 1.23
CA LEU A 325 -14.83 -4.34 2.35
C LEU A 325 -14.15 -3.79 3.60
N THR A 326 -14.91 -3.54 4.66
CA THR A 326 -14.35 -2.92 5.87
C THR A 326 -15.02 -3.42 7.15
N SER A 327 -14.23 -3.57 8.22
CA SER A 327 -14.79 -3.73 9.56
C SER A 327 -15.10 -2.38 10.23
N ARG A 328 -14.40 -1.31 9.82
CA ARG A 328 -14.39 -0.04 10.55
C ARG A 328 -13.87 1.13 9.71
N LEU A 329 -14.73 2.13 9.52
CA LEU A 329 -14.42 3.49 9.05
C LEU A 329 -15.11 4.49 9.99
N ASN A 330 -14.53 4.68 11.18
CA ASN A 330 -15.15 5.43 12.28
C ASN A 330 -15.22 6.94 12.09
N ASN A 331 -14.24 7.53 11.41
CA ASN A 331 -14.23 8.95 11.09
C ASN A 331 -15.05 9.24 9.83
N GLY A 332 -15.45 8.22 9.08
CA GLY A 332 -16.47 8.31 8.03
C GLY A 332 -15.90 8.47 6.63
N ILE A 333 -16.84 8.61 5.69
CA ILE A 333 -16.59 8.58 4.24
C ILE A 333 -16.98 9.94 3.65
N THR A 334 -16.13 10.47 2.77
CA THR A 334 -16.48 11.61 1.90
C THR A 334 -16.64 11.13 0.47
N ASN A 335 -17.79 11.41 -0.15
CA ASN A 335 -18.06 10.99 -1.53
C ASN A 335 -18.14 12.19 -2.49
N ASN A 336 -17.00 12.55 -3.08
CA ASN A 336 -16.90 13.58 -4.11
C ASN A 336 -17.11 13.04 -5.53
N ALA A 337 -17.31 11.73 -5.71
CA ALA A 337 -17.46 11.13 -7.03
C ALA A 337 -18.60 11.79 -7.83
N LEU A 338 -18.30 12.13 -9.08
CA LEU A 338 -19.29 12.67 -10.01
C LEU A 338 -20.33 11.59 -10.36
N LYS A 339 -19.86 10.35 -10.54
CA LYS A 339 -20.68 9.14 -10.67
C LYS A 339 -20.56 8.32 -9.38
N PRO A 340 -21.51 8.42 -8.44
CA PRO A 340 -21.34 7.85 -7.10
C PRO A 340 -21.63 6.33 -7.06
N THR A 341 -20.97 5.56 -7.93
CA THR A 341 -21.14 4.09 -8.06
C THR A 341 -20.23 3.28 -7.14
N ASN A 342 -19.41 3.95 -6.32
CA ASN A 342 -18.50 3.30 -5.37
C ASN A 342 -19.28 2.69 -4.19
N ARG A 343 -18.93 1.44 -3.83
CA ARG A 343 -19.63 0.63 -2.85
C ARG A 343 -18.76 0.33 -1.63
N VAL A 344 -19.38 0.35 -0.47
CA VAL A 344 -18.78 -0.04 0.82
C VAL A 344 -19.67 -1.10 1.45
N VAL A 345 -19.07 -2.24 1.79
CA VAL A 345 -19.66 -3.30 2.60
C VAL A 345 -18.97 -3.27 3.96
N ALA A 346 -19.70 -2.83 4.98
CA ALA A 346 -19.18 -2.68 6.33
C ALA A 346 -19.64 -3.83 7.24
N ALA A 347 -18.88 -4.16 8.29
CA ALA A 347 -19.35 -5.12 9.31
C ALA A 347 -20.59 -4.62 10.08
N LYS A 348 -20.84 -3.31 10.11
CA LYS A 348 -21.98 -2.69 10.79
C LYS A 348 -22.75 -1.78 9.83
N SER A 349 -24.05 -1.98 9.72
CA SER A 349 -24.93 -1.07 9.00
C SER A 349 -25.03 0.29 9.70
N ALA A 350 -25.05 1.38 8.93
CA ALA A 350 -25.43 2.70 9.43
C ALA A 350 -26.93 2.73 9.82
N GLY A 351 -27.77 1.87 9.23
CA GLY A 351 -29.21 1.87 9.49
C GLY A 351 -29.83 3.25 9.24
N PHE A 352 -30.54 3.78 10.23
CA PHE A 352 -31.22 5.09 10.13
C PHE A 352 -30.34 6.32 10.42
N THR A 353 -29.04 6.13 10.70
CA THR A 353 -28.13 7.27 10.94
C THR A 353 -27.74 7.99 9.65
N VAL A 354 -28.01 7.39 8.48
CA VAL A 354 -27.85 8.05 7.19
C VAL A 354 -28.78 9.26 7.08
N ALA A 355 -28.28 10.33 6.46
CA ALA A 355 -29.08 11.53 6.23
C ALA A 355 -30.25 11.20 5.30
N THR A 356 -31.46 11.62 5.68
CA THR A 356 -32.61 11.54 4.76
C THR A 356 -32.67 12.84 3.97
N PRO A 357 -32.48 12.81 2.65
CA PRO A 357 -32.66 13.99 1.83
C PRO A 357 -34.14 14.40 1.75
N ASN A 358 -34.36 15.68 1.49
CA ASN A 358 -35.70 16.17 1.19
C ASN A 358 -36.24 15.48 -0.06
N ILE A 359 -37.56 15.26 -0.08
CA ILE A 359 -38.23 14.77 -1.28
C ILE A 359 -38.09 15.82 -2.39
N PRO A 360 -37.61 15.42 -3.59
CA PRO A 360 -37.40 16.32 -4.73
C PRO A 360 -38.73 16.85 -5.27
N LEU A 361 -38.71 17.96 -6.03
CA LEU A 361 -39.93 18.45 -6.70
C LEU A 361 -40.41 17.43 -7.75
N PRO A 362 -41.68 17.48 -8.20
CA PRO A 362 -42.16 16.62 -9.27
C PRO A 362 -41.30 16.76 -10.53
N GLY A 363 -40.80 15.64 -11.05
CA GLY A 363 -39.90 15.56 -12.21
C GLY A 363 -38.42 15.72 -11.89
N GLU A 364 -38.03 16.11 -10.67
CA GLU A 364 -36.64 16.13 -10.25
C GLU A 364 -36.17 14.74 -9.82
N THR A 365 -34.89 14.46 -10.11
CA THR A 365 -34.23 13.20 -9.81
C THR A 365 -33.50 13.29 -8.47
N ILE A 366 -33.60 12.23 -7.67
CA ILE A 366 -32.75 12.01 -6.51
C ILE A 366 -31.85 10.81 -6.72
N THR A 367 -30.54 10.98 -6.54
CA THR A 367 -29.54 9.92 -6.69
C THR A 367 -29.07 9.45 -5.33
N ASN A 368 -28.88 8.14 -5.17
CA ASN A 368 -28.16 7.62 -4.01
C ASN A 368 -26.67 8.00 -4.12
N ARG A 369 -26.25 9.02 -3.37
CA ARG A 369 -24.86 9.45 -3.25
C ARG A 369 -24.11 8.78 -2.09
N GLU A 370 -24.80 7.97 -1.29
CA GLU A 370 -24.18 7.19 -0.22
C GLU A 370 -23.38 6.04 -0.84
N SER A 371 -22.31 5.60 -0.16
CA SER A 371 -21.52 4.45 -0.64
C SER A 371 -22.13 3.10 -0.27
N THR A 372 -23.34 3.09 0.27
CA THR A 372 -24.07 1.88 0.64
C THR A 372 -25.41 1.83 -0.09
N THR A 373 -26.00 0.64 -0.18
CA THR A 373 -27.36 0.51 -0.69
C THR A 373 -28.33 1.18 0.29
N ILE A 374 -29.15 2.07 -0.24
CA ILE A 374 -30.19 2.75 0.52
C ILE A 374 -31.52 2.09 0.30
N GLU A 375 -32.25 1.88 1.38
CA GLU A 375 -33.66 1.56 1.38
C GLU A 375 -34.46 2.81 1.76
N ILE A 376 -35.25 3.30 0.80
CA ILE A 376 -36.20 4.38 0.98
C ILE A 376 -37.47 3.78 1.55
N MET A 377 -37.77 4.09 2.81
CA MET A 377 -38.98 3.65 3.49
C MET A 377 -40.07 4.71 3.37
N ILE A 378 -41.20 4.36 2.76
CA ILE A 378 -42.32 5.29 2.58
C ILE A 378 -43.13 5.36 3.87
N THR A 379 -43.11 6.52 4.53
CA THR A 379 -43.84 6.76 5.79
C THR A 379 -45.22 7.36 5.52
N LYS A 380 -45.36 8.16 4.45
CA LYS A 380 -46.65 8.62 3.92
C LYS A 380 -46.61 8.56 2.39
N PRO A 381 -47.58 7.92 1.72
CA PRO A 381 -47.50 7.69 0.28
C PRO A 381 -47.74 8.93 -0.58
N GLY A 382 -48.39 9.98 -0.07
CA GLY A 382 -48.80 11.13 -0.88
C GLY A 382 -49.79 10.74 -2.00
N GLN A 383 -49.75 11.47 -3.12
CA GLN A 383 -50.51 11.18 -4.34
C GLN A 383 -49.54 11.09 -5.53
N ILE A 384 -48.78 9.98 -5.58
CA ILE A 384 -47.87 9.67 -6.70
C ILE A 384 -48.68 9.27 -7.94
N THR A 385 -48.37 9.86 -9.09
CA THR A 385 -48.98 9.52 -10.38
C THR A 385 -48.10 8.56 -11.18
N SER A 386 -46.78 8.74 -11.10
CA SER A 386 -45.79 7.82 -11.67
C SER A 386 -44.44 8.03 -10.98
N TRP A 387 -43.57 7.04 -11.08
CA TRP A 387 -42.18 7.16 -10.64
C TRP A 387 -41.27 6.35 -11.55
N THR A 388 -40.01 6.74 -11.64
CA THR A 388 -39.01 6.13 -12.50
C THR A 388 -37.80 5.76 -11.68
N LEU A 389 -37.35 4.51 -11.80
CA LEU A 389 -36.07 4.05 -11.31
C LEU A 389 -35.07 4.09 -12.48
N THR A 390 -33.90 4.69 -12.27
CA THR A 390 -32.82 4.74 -13.24
C THR A 390 -31.58 4.10 -12.64
N ASP A 391 -31.02 3.12 -13.33
CA ASP A 391 -29.82 2.41 -12.88
C ASP A 391 -28.53 3.23 -13.13
N THR A 392 -27.37 2.64 -12.83
CA THR A 392 -26.07 3.30 -12.99
C THR A 392 -25.63 3.49 -14.44
N GLU A 393 -26.21 2.72 -15.37
CA GLU A 393 -25.96 2.82 -16.81
C GLU A 393 -26.91 3.83 -17.49
N GLY A 394 -27.89 4.35 -16.75
CA GLY A 394 -28.89 5.30 -17.24
C GLY A 394 -30.16 4.65 -17.78
N GLU A 395 -30.27 3.32 -17.70
CA GLU A 395 -31.48 2.61 -18.12
C GLU A 395 -32.60 2.86 -17.11
N SER A 396 -33.80 3.12 -17.61
CA SER A 396 -34.91 3.61 -16.81
C SER A 396 -36.14 2.73 -16.91
N LEU A 397 -36.74 2.40 -15.76
CA LEU A 397 -38.01 1.70 -15.66
C LEU A 397 -39.08 2.59 -15.05
N ILE A 398 -40.17 2.79 -15.79
CA ILE A 398 -41.29 3.66 -15.38
C ILE A 398 -42.39 2.81 -14.74
N PHE A 399 -42.85 3.26 -13.58
CA PHE A 399 -43.93 2.65 -12.82
C PHE A 399 -45.12 3.62 -12.76
N ASN A 400 -46.21 3.25 -13.43
CA ASN A 400 -47.48 4.00 -13.40
C ASN A 400 -48.38 3.48 -12.27
N THR A 401 -47.88 3.54 -11.03
CA THR A 401 -48.58 3.05 -9.85
C THR A 401 -48.36 3.99 -8.66
N THR A 402 -49.26 3.92 -7.68
CA THR A 402 -49.15 4.66 -6.41
C THR A 402 -48.20 3.95 -5.44
N TRP A 403 -47.74 4.68 -4.43
CA TRP A 403 -47.02 4.10 -3.30
C TRP A 403 -47.94 3.73 -2.16
N GLN A 404 -47.48 2.84 -1.29
CA GLN A 404 -48.14 2.47 -0.04
C GLN A 404 -47.26 2.81 1.17
N ALA A 405 -47.88 3.14 2.30
CA ALA A 405 -47.15 3.28 3.56
C ALA A 405 -46.53 1.92 3.94
N GLY A 406 -45.25 1.93 4.32
CA GLY A 406 -44.48 0.72 4.62
C GLY A 406 -43.84 0.06 3.40
N GLN A 407 -44.15 0.50 2.18
CA GLN A 407 -43.39 0.11 0.99
C GLN A 407 -41.94 0.58 1.12
N SER A 408 -41.01 -0.21 0.57
CA SER A 408 -39.63 0.21 0.41
C SER A 408 -39.14 0.13 -1.04
N ILE A 409 -38.24 1.04 -1.38
CA ILE A 409 -37.53 1.09 -2.67
C ILE A 409 -36.04 1.03 -2.36
N ARG A 410 -35.31 0.17 -3.06
CA ARG A 410 -33.85 0.05 -2.90
C ARG A 410 -33.16 0.82 -4.02
N LEU A 411 -32.15 1.59 -3.65
CA LEU A 411 -31.22 2.27 -4.56
C LEU A 411 -29.80 1.84 -4.21
N ALA A 412 -29.11 1.16 -5.11
CA ALA A 412 -27.67 0.98 -5.04
C ALA A 412 -26.95 2.33 -5.25
N PRO A 413 -25.67 2.47 -4.84
CA PRO A 413 -24.91 3.69 -5.10
C PRO A 413 -24.92 4.06 -6.58
N GLY A 414 -25.29 5.30 -6.89
CA GLY A 414 -25.43 5.81 -8.26
C GLY A 414 -26.80 5.63 -8.90
N GLU A 415 -27.64 4.70 -8.42
CA GLU A 415 -29.02 4.60 -8.89
C GLU A 415 -29.84 5.82 -8.45
N SER A 416 -30.90 6.11 -9.20
CA SER A 416 -31.71 7.29 -8.96
C SER A 416 -33.20 7.06 -9.13
N LEU A 417 -33.98 7.95 -8.51
CA LEU A 417 -35.42 7.91 -8.45
C LEU A 417 -35.98 9.27 -8.90
N THR A 418 -36.92 9.25 -9.83
CA THR A 418 -37.66 10.44 -10.26
C THR A 418 -39.13 10.26 -9.94
N LEU A 419 -39.80 11.27 -9.39
CA LEU A 419 -41.18 11.18 -8.92
C LEU A 419 -42.10 12.16 -9.64
N GLN A 420 -43.32 11.73 -9.94
CA GLN A 420 -44.42 12.61 -10.33
C GLN A 420 -45.54 12.48 -9.30
N TYR A 421 -45.97 13.60 -8.72
CA TYR A 421 -46.98 13.59 -7.67
C TYR A 421 -47.78 14.88 -7.59
N GLN A 422 -49.02 14.78 -7.10
CA GLN A 422 -49.89 15.93 -6.79
C GLN A 422 -49.81 16.34 -5.32
N GLN A 423 -49.68 15.35 -4.42
CA GLN A 423 -49.46 15.54 -3.00
C GLN A 423 -48.13 14.91 -2.61
N LYS A 424 -47.28 15.70 -1.95
CA LYS A 424 -45.93 15.30 -1.54
C LYS A 424 -45.98 14.05 -0.63
N PRO A 425 -45.19 13.00 -0.91
CA PRO A 425 -45.02 11.87 0.00
C PRO A 425 -44.22 12.28 1.26
N ASP A 426 -43.93 11.31 2.13
CA ASP A 426 -42.95 11.41 3.20
C ASP A 426 -42.15 10.10 3.26
N TRP A 427 -40.84 10.18 3.54
CA TRP A 427 -39.95 9.02 3.52
C TRP A 427 -38.84 9.08 4.56
N LYS A 428 -38.18 7.95 4.79
CA LYS A 428 -36.97 7.84 5.60
C LYS A 428 -35.95 6.96 4.87
N TRP A 429 -34.70 7.39 4.82
CA TRP A 429 -33.61 6.58 4.28
C TRP A 429 -33.04 5.69 5.37
N ARG A 430 -32.75 4.45 5.01
CA ARG A 430 -32.06 3.45 5.83
C ARG A 430 -30.94 2.85 4.99
N SER A 431 -29.71 2.88 5.48
CA SER A 431 -28.64 2.09 4.87
C SER A 431 -28.87 0.61 5.16
N ASN A 432 -28.81 -0.23 4.14
CA ASN A 432 -28.74 -1.67 4.28
C ASN A 432 -27.29 -2.14 4.04
N LEU A 433 -26.92 -3.29 4.61
CA LEU A 433 -25.67 -3.96 4.27
C LEU A 433 -25.81 -4.68 2.93
#